data_AF-A0A930A696-F1
#
_entry.id   AF-A0A930A696-F1
#
_cell.length_a   1.000
_cell.length_b   1.000
_cell.length_c   1.000
_cell.angle_alpha   90.00
_cell.angle_beta   90.00
_cell.angle_gamma   90.00
#
_symmetry.space_group_name_H-M   'P 1'
#
loop_
_entity.id
_entity.type
_entity.pdbx_description
1 polymer ?
#
loop_
_entity_poly.entity_id
_entity_poly.type
_entity_poly.pdbx_seq_one_letter_code
_entity_poly.pdbx_strand_id
1 'polypeptide(L)'
;SHKEMVFQTPNGTYKIYPVAGYSTTGTGGYVQYDFGSDSEFLSYVDRFVSASTFKSDVTITAEDQIVMLSTCSYDVEDGRYVLVGKLVKAS
;
A
#
# COMPACT_ATOMS: atom_id res chain seq x y z
N SER A 1 10.04 -3.15 13.75
CA SER A 1 8.90 -3.13 14.70
C SER A 1 7.76 -2.34 14.07
N HIS A 2 6.48 -2.61 14.42
CA HIS A 2 5.23 -2.14 13.76
C HIS A 2 4.82 -2.90 12.48
N LYS A 3 4.50 -4.21 12.62
CA LYS A 3 4.07 -5.08 11.49
C LYS A 3 2.55 -5.09 11.23
N GLU A 4 1.77 -4.37 12.04
CA GLU A 4 0.30 -4.32 11.95
C GLU A 4 -0.17 -2.91 12.32
N MET A 5 -1.22 -2.45 11.64
CA MET A 5 -1.99 -1.25 11.98
C MET A 5 -3.47 -1.59 12.00
N VAL A 6 -4.24 -0.88 12.83
CA VAL A 6 -5.70 -1.06 12.92
C VAL A 6 -6.40 0.07 12.17
N PHE A 7 -7.37 -0.28 11.34
CA PHE A 7 -8.21 0.66 10.59
C PHE A 7 -9.68 0.38 10.86
N GLN A 8 -10.40 1.35 11.43
CA GLN A 8 -11.80 1.20 11.81
C GLN A 8 -12.69 2.08 10.95
N THR A 9 -13.79 1.49 10.50
CA THR A 9 -14.85 2.17 9.75
C THR A 9 -16.20 1.84 10.41
N PRO A 10 -17.29 2.57 10.11
CA PRO A 10 -18.63 2.17 10.54
C PRO A 10 -19.01 0.75 10.10
N ASN A 11 -18.37 0.21 9.05
CA ASN A 11 -18.68 -1.09 8.46
C ASN A 11 -17.82 -2.25 8.99
N GLY A 12 -16.89 -1.98 9.92
CA GLY A 12 -16.06 -3.00 10.54
C GLY A 12 -14.65 -2.54 10.90
N THR A 13 -13.93 -3.44 11.56
CA THR A 13 -12.51 -3.29 11.91
C THR A 13 -11.67 -4.07 10.92
N TYR A 14 -10.59 -3.45 10.47
CA TYR A 14 -9.63 -4.00 9.54
C TYR A 14 -8.23 -3.95 10.14
N LYS A 15 -7.40 -4.89 9.70
CA LYS A 15 -5.96 -4.90 9.92
C LYS A 15 -5.27 -4.54 8.63
N ILE A 16 -4.25 -3.70 8.75
CA ILE A 16 -3.34 -3.34 7.67
C ILE A 16 -1.98 -3.95 7.99
N TYR A 17 -1.50 -4.83 7.12
CA TYR A 17 -0.16 -5.40 7.21
C TYR A 17 0.75 -4.72 6.18
N PRO A 18 1.77 -3.95 6.59
CA PRO A 18 2.65 -3.26 5.66
C PRO A 18 3.38 -4.23 4.72
N VAL A 19 3.32 -3.96 3.42
CA VAL A 19 3.94 -4.75 2.35
C VAL A 19 5.14 -4.01 1.77
N ALA A 20 4.98 -2.71 1.47
CA ALA A 20 6.02 -1.89 0.87
C ALA A 20 5.95 -0.42 1.32
N GLY A 21 7.09 0.26 1.25
CA GLY A 21 7.22 1.70 1.49
C GLY A 21 7.90 2.37 0.31
N TYR A 22 7.19 3.27 -0.36
CA TYR A 22 7.59 3.83 -1.64
C TYR A 22 7.71 5.36 -1.57
N SER A 23 8.91 5.88 -1.86
CA SER A 23 9.17 7.31 -1.97
C SER A 23 8.92 7.78 -3.40
N THR A 24 8.14 8.84 -3.56
CA THR A 24 7.72 9.37 -4.87
C THR A 24 7.39 10.86 -4.77
N THR A 25 6.94 11.45 -5.87
CA THR A 25 6.30 12.78 -5.90
C THR A 25 4.78 12.67 -6.04
N GLY A 26 4.05 13.77 -5.80
CA GLY A 26 2.60 13.87 -6.00
C GLY A 26 2.14 13.65 -7.44
N THR A 27 3.05 13.82 -8.41
CA THR A 27 2.84 13.52 -9.84
C THR A 27 3.29 12.10 -10.25
N GLY A 28 3.77 11.28 -9.32
CA GLY A 28 4.39 9.97 -9.59
C GLY A 28 3.47 8.84 -10.07
N GLY A 29 2.18 9.13 -10.32
CA GLY A 29 1.25 8.21 -10.98
C GLY A 29 1.10 6.85 -10.29
N TYR A 30 1.01 6.83 -8.96
CA TYR A 30 0.89 5.59 -8.18
C TYR A 30 -0.55 5.25 -7.78
N VAL A 31 -1.51 6.17 -7.96
CA VAL A 31 -2.91 5.93 -7.58
C VAL A 31 -3.62 5.20 -8.71
N GLN A 32 -3.97 3.94 -8.47
CA GLN A 32 -4.75 3.10 -9.39
C GLN A 32 -5.76 2.30 -8.56
N TYR A 33 -7.02 2.31 -9.00
CA TYR A 33 -8.12 1.64 -8.29
C TYR A 33 -8.61 0.38 -9.03
N ASP A 34 -8.51 0.38 -10.36
CA ASP A 34 -9.01 -0.69 -11.22
C ASP A 34 -7.88 -1.33 -12.01
N PHE A 35 -8.00 -2.64 -12.24
CA PHE A 35 -7.03 -3.45 -12.97
C PHE A 35 -7.80 -4.30 -13.99
N GLY A 36 -7.25 -4.44 -15.19
CA GLY A 36 -7.84 -5.27 -16.24
C GLY A 36 -7.64 -6.77 -16.04
N SER A 37 -6.74 -7.16 -15.12
CA SER A 37 -6.49 -8.57 -14.77
C SER A 37 -5.76 -8.71 -13.44
N ASP A 38 -5.82 -9.91 -12.87
CA ASP A 38 -5.03 -10.33 -11.70
C ASP A 38 -3.52 -10.10 -11.91
N SER A 39 -3.01 -10.41 -13.10
CA SER A 39 -1.60 -10.21 -13.43
C SER A 39 -1.20 -8.73 -13.44
N GLU A 40 -2.09 -7.84 -13.86
CA GLU A 40 -1.86 -6.40 -13.85
C GLU A 40 -1.80 -5.89 -12.40
N PHE A 41 -2.74 -6.32 -11.56
CA PHE A 41 -2.75 -6.00 -10.14
C PHE A 41 -1.49 -6.49 -9.43
N LEU A 42 -1.08 -7.75 -9.65
CA LEU A 42 0.12 -8.30 -9.05
C LEU A 42 1.40 -7.57 -9.52
N SER A 43 1.47 -7.21 -10.81
CA SER A 43 2.60 -6.42 -11.34
C SER A 43 2.64 -5.01 -10.74
N TYR A 44 1.47 -4.40 -10.53
CA TYR A 44 1.35 -3.12 -9.86
C TYR A 44 1.87 -3.19 -8.41
N VAL A 45 1.49 -4.21 -7.65
CA VAL A 45 1.98 -4.42 -6.28
C VAL A 45 3.50 -4.69 -6.26
N ASP A 46 3.99 -5.53 -7.18
CA ASP A 46 5.40 -5.92 -7.24
C ASP A 46 6.34 -4.74 -7.51
N ARG A 47 5.88 -3.74 -8.28
CA ARG A 47 6.61 -2.48 -8.48
C ARG A 47 6.94 -1.81 -7.13
N PHE A 48 6.00 -1.78 -6.18
CA PHE A 48 6.23 -1.18 -4.86
C PHE A 48 7.12 -2.05 -3.99
N VAL A 49 6.92 -3.37 -4.01
CA VAL A 49 7.74 -4.33 -3.25
C VAL A 49 9.21 -4.22 -3.69
N SER A 50 9.45 -4.16 -5.00
CA SER A 50 10.77 -4.02 -5.59
C SER A 50 11.45 -2.69 -5.25
N ALA A 51 10.68 -1.59 -5.15
CA ALA A 51 11.17 -0.27 -4.79
C ALA A 51 11.10 0.04 -3.28
N SER A 52 10.76 -0.96 -2.46
CA SER A 52 10.45 -0.73 -1.04
C SER A 52 11.68 -0.31 -0.25
N THR A 53 11.50 0.69 0.62
CA THR A 53 12.51 1.13 1.61
C THR A 53 12.66 0.16 2.79
N PHE A 54 11.83 -0.88 2.87
CA PHE A 54 11.91 -1.93 3.90
C PHE A 54 11.56 -3.31 3.35
N LYS A 55 11.91 -4.37 4.09
CA LYS A 55 11.53 -5.76 3.79
C LYS A 55 10.32 -6.18 4.62
N SER A 56 9.37 -6.82 3.95
CA SER A 56 8.18 -7.42 4.55
C SER A 56 8.11 -8.90 4.20
N ASP A 57 7.61 -9.70 5.14
CA ASP A 57 7.32 -11.13 4.94
C ASP A 57 5.87 -11.34 4.44
N VAL A 58 5.11 -10.26 4.27
CA VAL A 58 3.70 -10.28 3.86
C VAL A 58 3.62 -10.41 2.35
N THR A 59 2.91 -11.45 1.88
CA THR A 59 2.64 -11.68 0.46
C THR A 59 1.25 -11.19 0.08
N ILE A 60 1.12 -10.73 -1.17
CA ILE A 60 -0.15 -10.35 -1.80
C ILE A 60 -0.51 -11.39 -2.85
N THR A 61 -1.78 -11.77 -2.86
CA THR A 61 -2.43 -12.62 -3.88
C THR A 61 -3.44 -11.78 -4.67
N ALA A 62 -3.95 -12.29 -5.78
CA ALA A 62 -4.88 -11.54 -6.62
C ALA A 62 -6.23 -11.27 -5.95
N GLU A 63 -6.59 -12.10 -4.97
CA GLU A 63 -7.82 -12.02 -4.20
C GLU A 63 -7.72 -11.03 -3.02
N ASP A 64 -6.52 -10.53 -2.72
CA ASP A 64 -6.29 -9.60 -1.62
C ASP A 64 -6.67 -8.16 -1.99
N GLN A 65 -7.12 -7.41 -0.99
CA GLN A 65 -7.27 -5.97 -1.09
C GLN A 65 -6.06 -5.27 -0.46
N ILE A 66 -5.67 -4.14 -1.04
CA ILE A 66 -4.63 -3.28 -0.49
C ILE A 66 -5.19 -1.93 -0.09
N VAL A 67 -4.48 -1.25 0.80
CA VAL A 67 -4.69 0.15 1.14
C VAL A 67 -3.38 0.91 0.97
N MET A 68 -3.48 2.16 0.51
CA MET A 68 -2.35 3.07 0.40
C MET A 68 -2.53 4.23 1.38
N LEU A 69 -1.52 4.46 2.21
CA LEU A 69 -1.43 5.64 3.07
C LEU A 69 -0.34 6.54 2.48
N SER A 70 -0.72 7.69 1.93
CA SER A 70 0.21 8.65 1.33
C SER A 70 0.35 9.89 2.21
N THR A 71 1.60 10.27 2.50
CA THR A 71 1.89 11.54 3.17
C THR A 71 1.81 12.70 2.20
N CYS A 72 1.58 13.91 2.70
CA CYS A 72 1.97 15.15 2.00
C CYS A 72 3.26 15.63 2.67
N SER A 73 4.42 15.49 2.04
CA SER A 73 5.66 16.05 2.58
C SER A 73 5.78 17.50 2.12
N TYR A 74 5.94 18.42 3.08
CA TYR A 74 6.21 19.84 2.82
C TYR A 74 7.72 20.15 2.77
N ASP A 75 8.57 19.23 3.24
CA ASP A 75 10.02 19.40 3.36
C ASP A 75 10.79 19.04 2.07
N VAL A 76 10.13 18.35 1.15
CA VAL A 76 10.61 18.04 -0.19
C VAL A 76 9.56 18.55 -1.16
N GLU A 77 9.95 19.36 -2.15
CA GLU A 77 9.01 19.84 -3.18
C GLU A 77 8.26 18.64 -3.78
N ASP A 78 6.95 18.62 -3.53
CA ASP A 78 6.02 17.57 -3.94
C ASP A 78 6.35 16.14 -3.46
N GLY A 79 7.18 15.98 -2.42
CA GLY A 79 7.55 14.66 -1.88
C GLY A 79 6.34 13.92 -1.29
N ARG A 80 6.29 12.61 -1.54
CA ARG A 80 5.28 11.69 -1.01
C ARG A 80 5.97 10.42 -0.51
N TYR A 81 5.53 9.95 0.64
CA TYR A 81 5.84 8.61 1.10
C TYR A 81 4.55 7.81 1.13
N VAL A 82 4.52 6.71 0.38
CA VAL A 82 3.36 5.84 0.25
C VAL A 82 3.65 4.53 0.98
N LEU A 83 2.85 4.23 2.00
CA LEU A 83 2.82 2.92 2.62
C LEU A 83 1.75 2.07 1.94
N VAL A 84 2.16 0.96 1.33
CA VAL A 84 1.26 -0.04 0.76
C VAL A 84 1.07 -1.15 1.79
N GLY A 85 -0.17 -1.48 2.12
CA GLY A 85 -0.49 -2.53 3.08
C GLY A 85 -1.61 -3.45 2.63
N LYS A 86 -1.50 -4.74 2.97
CA LYS A 86 -2.58 -5.73 2.82
C LYS A 86 -3.71 -5.41 3.78
N LEU A 87 -4.93 -5.29 3.29
CA LEU A 87 -6.13 -5.00 4.08
C LEU A 87 -6.89 -6.30 4.37
N VAL A 88 -7.11 -6.60 5.65
CA VAL A 88 -7.83 -7.80 6.08
C VAL A 88 -8.94 -7.39 7.03
N LYS A 89 -10.20 -7.76 6.73
CA LYS A 89 -11.31 -7.55 7.66
C LYS A 89 -11.16 -8.45 8.88
N ALA A 90 -11.21 -7.87 10.07
CA ALA A 90 -11.08 -8.57 11.35
C ALA A 90 -12.43 -8.84 12.02
N SER A 91 -13.40 -7.93 11.87
CA SER A 91 -14.78 -8.04 12.38
C SER A 91 -15.71 -7.13 11.60
#